data_AF-A0A520HQQ7-F1
#
_entry.id   AF-A0A520HQQ7-F1
#
_cell.length_a   1.000
_cell.length_b   1.000
_cell.length_c   1.000
_cell.angle_alpha   90.00
_cell.angle_beta   90.00
_cell.angle_gamma   90.00
#
_symmetry.space_group_name_H-M   'P 1'
#
loop_
_entity.id
_entity.type
_entity.pdbx_description
1 polymer ?
#
loop_
_entity_poly.entity_id
_entity_poly.type
_entity_poly.pdbx_seq_one_letter_code
_entity_poly.pdbx_strand_id
1 'polypeptide(L)'
;MVRIFNKLRYRFVLVIVVMSCLSACKKELQFEGGDNYIQSFSLKTDNSVFTAALTGQDIVVKAADDVSLDGASASIRLSENARIYPDPATITKWDEDQQFVVTAHNGEKLTYKYSVERSSVLSENSVVLATQSDVDEFKKLGVTEIAGSLVIGEPLGKDSITDLSALMNLKKIGYSLVINSTYAATKLTGFDKLTTVGGAIKIESVKNLAEINFPELRTAGSIFVLNLSMQALSFPKLTEVNKFIDVNAPIAALSMPNLRKVGELFSVLNYSGKAADVQVMSFPSLKETGGLIIG
;
A
#
# COMPACT_ATOMS: atom_id res chain seq x y z
N MET A 1 -92.33 31.71 55.80
CA MET A 1 -91.61 31.93 57.07
C MET A 1 -90.12 31.99 56.72
N VAL A 2 -89.47 33.15 56.96
CA VAL A 2 -88.01 33.45 56.86
C VAL A 2 -87.44 33.44 55.41
N ARG A 3 -87.24 34.60 54.73
CA ARG A 3 -86.09 35.56 54.73
C ARG A 3 -84.83 34.95 54.05
N ILE A 4 -84.11 35.53 53.08
CA ILE A 4 -83.59 36.92 52.91
C ILE A 4 -82.87 37.04 51.53
N PHE A 5 -83.04 38.18 50.84
CA PHE A 5 -82.07 39.04 50.09
C PHE A 5 -80.94 38.41 49.20
N ASN A 6 -80.47 38.95 48.06
CA ASN A 6 -80.65 40.21 47.32
C ASN A 6 -79.55 40.30 46.22
N LYS A 7 -79.90 40.85 45.04
CA LYS A 7 -79.07 41.67 44.10
C LYS A 7 -77.75 41.08 43.57
N LEU A 8 -77.48 41.04 42.27
CA LEU A 8 -77.00 42.13 41.37
C LEU A 8 -76.01 41.39 40.43
N ARG A 9 -75.80 41.58 39.13
CA ARG A 9 -76.02 42.69 38.21
C ARG A 9 -75.79 42.17 36.78
N TYR A 10 -76.55 42.73 35.84
CA TYR A 10 -76.54 42.58 34.38
C TYR A 10 -75.17 42.75 33.68
N ARG A 11 -74.97 42.06 32.52
CA ARG A 11 -74.86 42.61 31.14
C ARG A 11 -74.33 41.51 30.17
N PHE A 12 -75.13 41.03 29.21
CA PHE A 12 -75.35 41.51 27.82
C PHE A 12 -74.18 41.29 26.84
N VAL A 13 -74.52 40.97 25.59
CA VAL A 13 -73.74 40.98 24.32
C VAL A 13 -73.28 39.58 23.87
N LEU A 14 -73.96 38.91 22.91
CA LEU A 14 -74.15 39.11 21.45
C LEU A 14 -73.21 38.18 20.66
N VAL A 15 -73.81 37.25 19.93
CA VAL A 15 -73.19 36.36 18.94
C VAL A 15 -72.81 37.17 17.72
N ILE A 16 -71.52 37.19 17.33
CA ILE A 16 -71.10 37.37 15.92
C ILE A 16 -69.82 36.53 15.69
N VAL A 17 -69.99 35.47 14.91
CA VAL A 17 -68.92 34.69 14.29
C VAL A 17 -68.25 35.59 13.25
N VAL A 18 -67.01 36.02 13.52
CA VAL A 18 -66.19 36.75 12.53
C VAL A 18 -65.11 35.81 12.00
N MET A 19 -65.40 35.32 10.80
CA MET A 19 -64.47 34.89 9.76
C MET A 19 -63.14 35.66 9.86
N SER A 20 -62.11 35.07 10.48
CA SER A 20 -60.76 35.63 10.48
C SER A 20 -59.97 34.93 9.39
N CYS A 21 -59.61 35.74 8.40
CA CYS A 21 -58.96 35.37 7.17
C CYS A 21 -57.68 34.54 7.38
N LEU A 22 -57.51 33.59 6.46
CA LEU A 22 -56.25 32.97 6.12
C LEU A 22 -55.16 34.04 5.96
N SER A 23 -54.18 34.03 6.86
CA SER A 23 -52.84 34.50 6.58
C SER A 23 -51.87 33.48 7.16
N ALA A 24 -51.99 32.24 6.69
CA ALA A 24 -50.85 31.35 6.63
C ALA A 24 -49.90 31.96 5.59
N CYS A 25 -49.04 32.87 6.06
CA CYS A 25 -47.90 33.34 5.32
C CYS A 25 -47.03 32.10 5.08
N LYS A 26 -47.24 31.41 3.95
CA LYS A 26 -46.24 30.49 3.41
C LYS A 26 -45.06 31.36 3.03
N LYS A 27 -44.16 31.61 3.99
CA LYS A 27 -42.75 31.72 3.62
C LYS A 27 -42.44 30.39 2.96
N GLU A 28 -42.44 30.38 1.63
CA GLU A 28 -41.65 29.37 0.92
C GLU A 28 -40.26 29.48 1.55
N LEU A 29 -39.86 28.43 2.27
CA LEU A 29 -38.49 28.32 2.75
C LEU A 29 -37.63 28.47 1.51
N GLN A 30 -36.88 29.58 1.42
CA GLN A 30 -35.86 29.72 0.39
C GLN A 30 -34.95 28.51 0.54
N PHE A 31 -34.81 27.75 -0.55
CA PHE A 31 -33.91 26.61 -0.57
C PHE A 31 -32.49 27.11 -0.30
N GLU A 32 -31.97 26.81 0.89
CA GLU A 32 -30.62 27.22 1.29
C GLU A 32 -29.55 26.44 0.53
N GLY A 33 -29.83 25.18 0.15
CA GLY A 33 -28.94 24.39 -0.71
C GLY A 33 -27.51 24.23 -0.18
N GLY A 34 -27.34 24.08 1.13
CA GLY A 34 -26.03 23.93 1.80
C GLY A 34 -25.49 22.52 1.91
N ASP A 35 -26.25 21.51 1.46
CA ASP A 35 -25.80 20.12 1.50
C ASP A 35 -24.60 19.91 0.55
N ASN A 36 -23.47 19.46 1.09
CA ASN A 36 -22.21 19.18 0.38
C ASN A 36 -21.59 17.83 0.77
N TYR A 37 -22.42 16.84 1.07
CA TYR A 37 -21.93 15.49 1.42
C TYR A 37 -21.99 14.49 0.26
N ILE A 38 -21.15 13.47 0.36
CA ILE A 38 -21.15 12.28 -0.51
C ILE A 38 -22.11 11.24 0.09
N GLN A 39 -23.04 10.73 -0.72
CA GLN A 39 -24.00 9.70 -0.32
C GLN A 39 -23.47 8.29 -0.56
N SER A 40 -22.75 8.09 -1.66
CA SER A 40 -22.11 6.81 -1.98
C SER A 40 -20.90 7.03 -2.87
N PHE A 41 -19.88 6.21 -2.67
CA PHE A 41 -18.70 6.17 -3.51
C PHE A 41 -18.33 4.70 -3.75
N SER A 42 -18.09 4.32 -5.00
CA SER A 42 -17.55 3.01 -5.34
C SER A 42 -16.61 3.08 -6.53
N LEU A 43 -15.66 2.14 -6.56
CA LEU A 43 -14.78 1.92 -7.70
C LEU A 43 -15.15 0.61 -8.38
N LYS A 44 -15.19 0.60 -9.70
CA LYS A 44 -15.44 -0.58 -10.50
C LYS A 44 -14.23 -0.88 -11.38
N THR A 45 -13.67 -2.06 -11.17
CA THR A 45 -12.72 -2.73 -12.07
C THR A 45 -13.48 -3.70 -12.97
N ASP A 46 -12.81 -4.31 -13.94
CA ASP A 46 -13.42 -5.29 -14.85
C ASP A 46 -14.07 -6.47 -14.11
N ASN A 47 -13.48 -6.88 -12.98
CA ASN A 47 -13.88 -8.10 -12.27
C ASN A 47 -14.64 -7.84 -10.96
N SER A 48 -14.63 -6.62 -10.42
CA SER A 48 -15.14 -6.37 -9.06
C SER A 48 -15.55 -4.91 -8.82
N VAL A 49 -16.53 -4.72 -7.92
CA VAL A 49 -16.97 -3.42 -7.42
C VAL A 49 -16.55 -3.28 -5.97
N PHE A 50 -15.84 -2.20 -5.66
CA PHE A 50 -15.34 -1.86 -4.33
C PHE A 50 -16.15 -0.68 -3.80
N THR A 51 -17.07 -0.95 -2.89
CA THR A 51 -17.86 0.08 -2.21
C THR A 51 -17.02 0.70 -1.10
N ALA A 52 -16.91 2.03 -1.10
CA ALA A 52 -16.19 2.75 -0.05
C ALA A 52 -17.02 2.83 1.24
N ALA A 53 -16.33 2.73 2.37
CA ALA A 53 -16.86 3.16 3.65
C ALA A 53 -16.71 4.69 3.76
N LEU A 54 -17.80 5.38 4.12
CA LEU A 54 -17.81 6.82 4.34
C LEU A 54 -17.89 7.08 5.85
N THR A 55 -16.82 7.60 6.44
CA THR A 55 -16.77 7.93 7.88
C THR A 55 -16.34 9.38 8.04
N GLY A 56 -17.28 10.27 8.36
CA GLY A 56 -17.00 11.70 8.41
C GLY A 56 -16.56 12.23 7.04
N GLN A 57 -15.31 12.67 6.95
CA GLN A 57 -14.69 13.20 5.72
C GLN A 57 -13.77 12.18 5.03
N ASP A 58 -13.73 10.94 5.52
CA ASP A 58 -12.90 9.89 4.94
C ASP A 58 -13.72 8.99 4.00
N ILE A 59 -13.18 8.78 2.80
CA ILE A 59 -13.64 7.84 1.79
C ILE A 59 -12.62 6.69 1.77
N VAL A 60 -12.97 5.56 2.37
CA VAL A 60 -12.06 4.43 2.52
C VAL A 60 -12.50 3.27 1.63
N VAL A 61 -11.70 2.94 0.64
CA VAL A 61 -11.92 1.72 -0.18
C VAL A 61 -11.05 0.61 0.36
N LYS A 62 -11.65 -0.54 0.71
CA LYS A 62 -10.90 -1.72 1.13
C LYS A 62 -10.59 -2.59 -0.08
N ALA A 63 -9.33 -2.93 -0.26
CA ALA A 63 -8.90 -3.84 -1.34
C ALA A 63 -7.75 -4.72 -0.86
N ALA A 64 -7.66 -5.92 -1.42
CA ALA A 64 -6.51 -6.78 -1.19
C ALA A 64 -5.24 -6.17 -1.77
N ASP A 65 -4.11 -6.57 -1.20
CA ASP A 65 -2.77 -6.09 -1.56
C ASP A 65 -2.36 -6.38 -3.01
N ASP A 66 -2.96 -7.39 -3.61
CA ASP A 66 -2.72 -7.86 -4.97
C ASP A 66 -3.67 -7.24 -6.00
N VAL A 67 -4.70 -6.54 -5.56
CA VAL A 67 -5.69 -5.87 -6.42
C VAL A 67 -5.32 -4.40 -6.59
N SER A 68 -4.86 -4.01 -7.78
CA SER A 68 -4.72 -2.59 -8.12
C SER A 68 -6.09 -2.00 -8.45
N LEU A 69 -6.34 -0.78 -7.97
CA LEU A 69 -7.52 0.01 -8.30
C LEU A 69 -7.21 1.06 -9.37
N ASP A 70 -5.95 1.19 -9.79
CA ASP A 70 -5.58 2.08 -10.89
C ASP A 70 -6.34 1.70 -12.18
N GLY A 71 -6.85 2.71 -12.87
CA GLY A 71 -7.72 2.57 -14.03
C GLY A 71 -9.19 2.22 -13.69
N ALA A 72 -9.55 2.04 -12.41
CA ALA A 72 -10.94 1.80 -12.03
C ALA A 72 -11.85 3.00 -12.38
N SER A 73 -13.09 2.68 -12.71
CA SER A 73 -14.14 3.69 -12.95
C SER A 73 -14.87 4.02 -11.64
N ALA A 74 -15.00 5.29 -11.32
CA ALA A 74 -15.66 5.73 -10.09
C ALA A 74 -17.15 6.01 -10.31
N SER A 75 -17.98 5.55 -9.38
CA SER A 75 -19.41 5.84 -9.32
C SER A 75 -19.74 6.54 -8.02
N ILE A 76 -20.25 7.77 -8.12
CA ILE A 76 -20.47 8.66 -6.98
C ILE A 76 -21.91 9.17 -6.99
N ARG A 77 -22.51 9.26 -5.81
CA ARG A 77 -23.74 10.02 -5.57
C ARG A 77 -23.46 11.11 -4.56
N LEU A 78 -23.84 12.33 -4.90
CA LEU A 78 -23.69 13.51 -4.05
C LEU A 78 -25.06 13.92 -3.51
N SER A 79 -25.05 14.81 -2.53
CA SER A 79 -26.18 15.65 -2.17
C SER A 79 -26.74 16.42 -3.39
N GLU A 80 -28.02 16.79 -3.32
CA GLU A 80 -28.71 17.41 -4.45
C GLU A 80 -28.04 18.73 -4.86
N ASN A 81 -27.86 18.93 -6.17
CA ASN A 81 -27.21 20.12 -6.76
C ASN A 81 -25.74 20.36 -6.35
N ALA A 82 -25.13 19.46 -5.58
CA ALA A 82 -23.72 19.54 -5.23
C ALA A 82 -22.82 19.11 -6.41
N ARG A 83 -21.57 19.59 -6.38
CA ARG A 83 -20.53 19.24 -7.35
C ARG A 83 -19.26 18.82 -6.64
N ILE A 84 -18.49 17.93 -7.25
CA ILE A 84 -17.23 17.41 -6.70
C ILE A 84 -16.05 17.81 -7.59
N TYR A 85 -14.91 18.15 -6.98
CA TYR A 85 -13.65 18.42 -7.67
C TYR A 85 -12.47 17.77 -6.93
N PRO A 86 -11.47 17.19 -7.61
CA PRO A 86 -11.43 16.93 -9.05
C PRO A 86 -12.55 15.99 -9.48
N ASP A 87 -12.90 15.99 -10.77
CA ASP A 87 -13.91 15.07 -11.29
C ASP A 87 -13.39 13.64 -11.15
N PRO A 88 -14.05 12.77 -10.35
CA PRO A 88 -13.63 11.38 -10.18
C PRO A 88 -13.51 10.61 -11.50
N ALA A 89 -14.26 10.97 -12.54
CA ALA A 89 -14.15 10.32 -13.85
C ALA A 89 -12.80 10.55 -14.54
N THR A 90 -12.04 11.57 -14.11
CA THR A 90 -10.71 11.91 -14.67
C THR A 90 -9.55 11.26 -13.92
N ILE A 91 -9.80 10.67 -12.75
CA ILE A 91 -8.77 10.05 -11.93
C ILE A 91 -8.52 8.62 -12.41
N THR A 92 -7.25 8.32 -12.67
CA THR A 92 -6.79 6.98 -13.08
C THR A 92 -5.90 6.31 -12.04
N LYS A 93 -5.39 7.06 -11.06
CA LYS A 93 -4.46 6.59 -10.04
C LYS A 93 -5.13 6.43 -8.68
N TRP A 94 -6.04 5.46 -8.59
CA TRP A 94 -6.83 5.22 -7.37
C TRP A 94 -6.04 4.51 -6.28
N ASP A 95 -4.86 3.97 -6.56
CA ASP A 95 -3.99 3.43 -5.52
C ASP A 95 -3.25 4.55 -4.74
N GLU A 96 -3.28 5.79 -5.22
CA GLU A 96 -2.74 6.98 -4.56
C GLU A 96 -3.82 7.73 -3.75
N ASP A 97 -3.45 8.29 -2.60
CA ASP A 97 -4.34 9.14 -1.79
C ASP A 97 -4.85 10.34 -2.63
N GLN A 98 -6.15 10.64 -2.53
CA GLN A 98 -6.77 11.77 -3.22
C GLN A 98 -7.49 12.70 -2.24
N GLN A 99 -7.74 13.94 -2.68
CA GLN A 99 -8.59 14.89 -1.96
C GLN A 99 -9.70 15.37 -2.88
N PHE A 100 -10.93 15.32 -2.38
CA PHE A 100 -12.11 15.80 -3.08
C PHE A 100 -12.74 16.96 -2.32
N VAL A 101 -13.18 17.98 -3.04
CA VAL A 101 -13.96 19.08 -2.48
C VAL A 101 -15.36 18.99 -3.06
N VAL A 102 -16.34 18.77 -2.18
CA VAL A 102 -17.74 18.83 -2.53
C VAL A 102 -18.25 20.25 -2.25
N THR A 103 -18.82 20.88 -3.25
CA THR A 103 -19.38 22.24 -3.18
C THR A 103 -20.90 22.15 -3.29
N ALA A 104 -21.60 22.65 -2.28
CA ALA A 104 -23.04 22.77 -2.23
C ALA A 104 -23.57 23.80 -3.24
N HIS A 105 -24.88 23.85 -3.44
CA HIS A 105 -25.51 24.82 -4.32
C HIS A 105 -25.25 26.28 -3.90
N ASN A 106 -25.24 26.55 -2.59
CA ASN A 106 -24.92 27.87 -2.03
C ASN A 106 -23.42 28.23 -2.04
N GLY A 107 -22.56 27.31 -2.48
CA GLY A 107 -21.11 27.49 -2.51
C GLY A 107 -20.35 27.06 -1.26
N GLU A 108 -21.02 26.58 -0.22
CA GLU A 108 -20.36 25.96 0.95
C GLU A 108 -19.59 24.72 0.54
N LYS A 109 -18.41 24.52 1.13
CA LYS A 109 -17.47 23.47 0.72
C LYS A 109 -17.16 22.53 1.87
N LEU A 110 -17.09 21.25 1.54
CA LEU A 110 -16.62 20.20 2.43
C LEU A 110 -15.54 19.38 1.72
N THR A 111 -14.42 19.17 2.41
CA THR A 111 -13.29 18.42 1.87
C THR A 111 -13.35 16.99 2.38
N TYR A 112 -13.12 16.05 1.48
CA TYR A 112 -13.03 14.62 1.73
C TYR A 112 -11.63 14.12 1.39
N LYS A 113 -11.10 13.23 2.22
CA LYS A 113 -9.87 12.48 1.94
C LYS A 113 -10.25 11.09 1.43
N TYR A 114 -9.71 10.72 0.30
CA TYR A 114 -9.79 9.36 -0.23
C TYR A 114 -8.51 8.60 0.06
N SER A 115 -8.64 7.36 0.48
CA SER A 115 -7.52 6.44 0.68
C SER A 115 -7.96 4.99 0.48
N VAL A 116 -7.00 4.13 0.10
CA VAL A 116 -7.20 2.69 0.01
C VAL A 116 -6.65 2.01 1.25
N GLU A 117 -7.50 1.31 1.98
CA GLU A 117 -7.08 0.43 3.07
C GLU A 117 -6.76 -0.95 2.50
N ARG A 118 -5.50 -1.34 2.60
CA ARG A 118 -5.04 -2.64 2.10
C ARG A 118 -5.19 -3.73 3.14
N SER A 119 -5.81 -4.84 2.74
CA SER A 119 -5.78 -6.06 3.55
C SER A 119 -4.54 -6.89 3.17
N SER A 120 -3.55 -6.88 4.05
CA SER A 120 -2.36 -7.75 4.00
C SER A 120 -2.56 -8.98 4.87
N VAL A 121 -2.03 -10.14 4.46
CA VAL A 121 -1.97 -11.33 5.32
C VAL A 121 -0.58 -11.40 5.95
N LEU A 122 -0.52 -11.23 7.27
CA LEU A 122 0.72 -11.19 8.05
C LEU A 122 1.04 -12.58 8.63
N SER A 123 2.25 -13.07 8.40
CA SER A 123 2.85 -14.13 9.22
C SER A 123 3.60 -13.49 10.39
N GLU A 124 3.15 -13.75 11.62
CA GLU A 124 3.79 -13.18 12.83
C GLU A 124 5.18 -13.78 13.12
N ASN A 125 5.46 -14.97 12.59
CA ASN A 125 6.69 -15.70 12.86
C ASN A 125 7.61 -15.74 11.64
N SER A 126 8.84 -16.22 11.85
CA SER A 126 9.74 -16.54 10.74
C SER A 126 9.20 -17.73 9.95
N VAL A 127 9.45 -17.71 8.64
CA VAL A 127 9.01 -18.74 7.69
C VAL A 127 10.24 -19.45 7.15
N VAL A 128 10.21 -20.78 7.13
CA VAL A 128 11.25 -21.62 6.53
C VAL A 128 10.60 -22.43 5.44
N LEU A 129 11.10 -22.28 4.21
CA LEU A 129 10.68 -23.05 3.04
C LEU A 129 11.87 -23.92 2.64
N ALA A 130 11.95 -25.14 3.16
CA ALA A 130 13.09 -26.05 2.97
C ALA A 130 13.01 -26.79 1.62
N THR A 131 11.80 -26.99 1.11
CA THR A 131 11.49 -27.76 -0.08
C THR A 131 10.51 -27.03 -1.00
N GLN A 132 10.39 -27.48 -2.26
CA GLN A 132 9.38 -26.95 -3.18
C GLN A 132 7.95 -27.16 -2.64
N SER A 133 7.70 -28.24 -1.91
CA SER A 133 6.39 -28.49 -1.28
C SER A 133 6.03 -27.39 -0.28
N ASP A 134 7.00 -26.92 0.51
CA ASP A 134 6.77 -25.83 1.47
C ASP A 134 6.44 -24.52 0.74
N VAL A 135 7.10 -24.25 -0.39
CA VAL A 135 6.82 -23.08 -1.24
C VAL A 135 5.39 -23.14 -1.80
N ASP A 136 4.97 -24.31 -2.27
CA ASP A 136 3.63 -24.51 -2.83
C ASP A 136 2.54 -24.42 -1.75
N GLU A 137 2.83 -24.87 -0.53
CA GLU A 137 1.96 -24.70 0.63
C GLU A 137 1.88 -23.24 1.08
N PHE A 138 3.00 -22.52 1.07
CA PHE A 138 3.05 -21.09 1.41
C PHE A 138 2.13 -20.27 0.51
N LYS A 139 2.05 -20.60 -0.79
CA LYS A 139 1.14 -19.95 -1.74
C LYS A 139 -0.32 -19.97 -1.27
N LYS A 140 -0.75 -21.06 -0.64
CA LYS A 140 -2.14 -21.25 -0.17
C LYS A 140 -2.48 -20.37 1.02
N LEU A 141 -1.47 -19.91 1.76
CA LEU A 141 -1.64 -19.02 2.91
C LEU A 141 -1.91 -17.56 2.50
N GLY A 142 -1.57 -17.18 1.26
CA GLY A 142 -1.79 -15.82 0.76
C GLY A 142 -1.00 -14.74 1.51
N VAL A 143 0.08 -15.12 2.21
CA VAL A 143 0.90 -14.21 3.03
C VAL A 143 1.54 -13.13 2.16
N THR A 144 1.34 -11.87 2.52
CA THR A 144 1.93 -10.70 1.85
C THR A 144 2.97 -10.01 2.71
N GLU A 145 3.01 -10.27 4.02
CA GLU A 145 4.03 -9.76 4.94
C GLU A 145 4.51 -10.83 5.92
N ILE A 146 5.81 -10.84 6.22
CA ILE A 146 6.41 -11.71 7.24
C ILE A 146 7.02 -10.79 8.29
N ALA A 147 6.55 -10.84 9.54
CA ALA A 147 7.15 -10.11 10.65
C ALA A 147 8.54 -10.67 11.02
N GLY A 148 8.74 -11.98 10.80
CA GLY A 148 9.99 -12.70 11.02
C GLY A 148 11.03 -12.61 9.89
N SER A 149 11.92 -13.60 9.84
CA SER A 149 12.81 -13.87 8.70
C SER A 149 12.16 -14.84 7.72
N LEU A 150 12.57 -14.80 6.45
CA LEU A 150 12.26 -15.81 5.46
C LEU A 150 13.54 -16.59 5.11
N VAL A 151 13.50 -17.90 5.27
CA VAL A 151 14.61 -18.80 4.93
C VAL A 151 14.18 -19.69 3.78
N ILE A 152 14.93 -19.68 2.68
CA ILE A 152 14.72 -20.49 1.49
C ILE A 152 15.81 -21.54 1.39
N GLY A 153 15.40 -22.80 1.33
CA GLY A 153 16.29 -23.96 1.30
C GLY A 153 16.97 -24.24 2.63
N GLU A 154 17.80 -25.27 2.63
CA GLU A 154 18.59 -25.72 3.76
C GLU A 154 20.09 -25.48 3.51
N PRO A 155 20.91 -25.31 4.58
CA PRO A 155 22.34 -25.10 4.43
C PRO A 155 23.08 -26.27 3.78
N LEU A 156 22.52 -27.48 3.89
CA LEU A 156 23.05 -28.74 3.36
C LEU A 156 21.89 -29.59 2.85
N GLY A 157 22.13 -30.43 1.85
CA GLY A 157 21.14 -31.36 1.35
C GLY A 157 21.12 -31.42 -0.16
N LYS A 158 20.03 -31.99 -0.71
CA LYS A 158 19.81 -32.05 -2.14
C LYS A 158 19.07 -30.81 -2.60
N ASP A 159 19.53 -30.22 -3.69
CA ASP A 159 18.84 -29.21 -4.50
C ASP A 159 17.34 -29.57 -4.65
N SER A 160 16.47 -28.70 -4.11
CA SER A 160 15.05 -29.02 -3.92
C SER A 160 14.10 -27.93 -4.41
N ILE A 161 14.53 -26.66 -4.45
CA ILE A 161 13.67 -25.51 -4.79
C ILE A 161 14.09 -24.91 -6.13
N THR A 162 13.14 -24.83 -7.06
CA THR A 162 13.38 -24.32 -8.43
C THR A 162 12.43 -23.20 -8.83
N ASP A 163 11.29 -23.07 -8.16
CA ASP A 163 10.31 -22.01 -8.41
C ASP A 163 9.91 -21.32 -7.10
N LEU A 164 9.90 -19.99 -7.13
CA LEU A 164 9.48 -19.12 -6.03
C LEU A 164 8.29 -18.23 -6.44
N SER A 165 7.57 -18.56 -7.52
CA SER A 165 6.39 -17.82 -7.98
C SER A 165 5.32 -17.65 -6.88
N ALA A 166 5.27 -18.56 -5.91
CA ALA A 166 4.44 -18.44 -4.71
C ALA A 166 4.70 -17.17 -3.88
N LEU A 167 5.89 -16.58 -3.98
CA LEU A 167 6.30 -15.41 -3.20
C LEU A 167 6.02 -14.08 -3.92
N MET A 168 5.45 -14.10 -5.14
CA MET A 168 5.34 -12.90 -6.00
C MET A 168 4.57 -11.73 -5.36
N ASN A 169 3.69 -12.04 -4.39
CA ASN A 169 2.90 -11.05 -3.67
C ASN A 169 3.50 -10.63 -2.31
N LEU A 170 4.64 -11.21 -1.91
CA LEU A 170 5.32 -10.86 -0.67
C LEU A 170 5.91 -9.45 -0.78
N LYS A 171 5.48 -8.54 0.10
CA LYS A 171 5.84 -7.13 0.10
C LYS A 171 6.93 -6.77 1.11
N LYS A 172 6.95 -7.48 2.24
CA LYS A 172 7.81 -7.13 3.37
C LYS A 172 8.28 -8.35 4.14
N ILE A 173 9.56 -8.32 4.51
CA ILE A 173 10.18 -9.22 5.48
C ILE A 173 10.72 -8.34 6.62
N GLY A 174 10.28 -8.59 7.84
CA GLY A 174 10.64 -7.78 9.01
C GLY A 174 12.10 -7.93 9.41
N TYR A 175 12.66 -9.13 9.28
CA TYR A 175 14.06 -9.42 9.51
C TYR A 175 14.76 -9.84 8.22
N SER A 176 15.43 -10.99 8.19
CA SER A 176 16.35 -11.35 7.11
C SER A 176 15.68 -12.22 6.05
N LEU A 177 16.12 -12.06 4.80
CA LEU A 177 15.90 -13.03 3.73
C LEU A 177 17.18 -13.86 3.58
N VAL A 178 17.11 -15.16 3.81
CA VAL A 178 18.25 -16.08 3.71
C VAL A 178 17.99 -17.06 2.58
N ILE A 179 18.91 -17.11 1.61
CA ILE A 179 18.89 -18.12 0.55
C ILE A 179 20.05 -19.09 0.79
N ASN A 180 19.71 -20.35 1.06
CA ASN A 180 20.67 -21.40 1.36
C ASN A 180 21.03 -22.25 0.13
N SER A 181 21.99 -23.16 0.31
CA SER A 181 22.65 -23.92 -0.77
C SER A 181 21.72 -24.84 -1.57
N THR A 182 20.61 -25.33 -1.00
CA THR A 182 19.67 -26.22 -1.71
C THR A 182 18.73 -25.49 -2.68
N TYR A 183 18.86 -24.17 -2.84
CA TYR A 183 18.20 -23.45 -3.92
C TYR A 183 18.85 -23.77 -5.27
N ALA A 184 18.07 -24.38 -6.16
CA ALA A 184 18.60 -25.04 -7.36
C ALA A 184 18.53 -24.19 -8.62
N ALA A 185 17.68 -23.15 -8.63
CA ALA A 185 17.47 -22.32 -9.80
C ALA A 185 18.68 -21.40 -10.08
N THR A 186 18.80 -20.99 -11.35
CA THR A 186 19.88 -20.09 -11.79
C THR A 186 19.58 -18.62 -11.58
N LYS A 187 18.31 -18.28 -11.35
CA LYS A 187 17.85 -16.90 -11.12
C LYS A 187 16.98 -16.84 -9.89
N LEU A 188 17.20 -15.86 -9.03
CA LEU A 188 16.31 -15.58 -7.91
C LEU A 188 15.16 -14.67 -8.38
N THR A 189 14.02 -15.28 -8.68
CA THR A 189 12.77 -14.62 -9.09
C THR A 189 11.68 -14.85 -8.04
N GLY A 190 10.50 -14.23 -8.21
CA GLY A 190 9.36 -14.41 -7.29
C GLY A 190 9.29 -13.38 -6.16
N PHE A 191 10.16 -12.37 -6.15
CA PHE A 191 10.10 -11.24 -5.19
C PHE A 191 9.64 -9.95 -5.86
N ASP A 192 8.71 -10.06 -6.81
CA ASP A 192 8.28 -8.99 -7.71
C ASP A 192 7.67 -7.79 -6.98
N LYS A 193 7.03 -8.00 -5.83
CA LYS A 193 6.44 -6.93 -5.00
C LYS A 193 7.22 -6.65 -3.71
N LEU A 194 8.36 -7.30 -3.49
CA LEU A 194 9.12 -7.14 -2.25
C LEU A 194 9.75 -5.75 -2.21
N THR A 195 9.28 -4.89 -1.30
CA THR A 195 9.74 -3.51 -1.16
C THR A 195 10.72 -3.32 -0.01
N THR A 196 10.64 -4.17 1.02
CA THR A 196 11.39 -3.98 2.27
C THR A 196 11.90 -5.31 2.83
N VAL A 197 13.18 -5.34 3.19
CA VAL A 197 13.78 -6.37 4.06
C VAL A 197 14.42 -5.65 5.25
N GLY A 198 13.86 -5.78 6.44
CA GLY A 198 14.35 -5.01 7.60
C GLY A 198 15.74 -5.46 8.09
N GLY A 199 16.08 -6.73 7.87
CA GLY A 199 17.37 -7.35 8.18
C GLY A 199 18.26 -7.53 6.96
N ALA A 200 19.05 -8.61 6.96
CA ALA A 200 19.98 -8.89 5.89
C ALA A 200 19.31 -9.68 4.75
N ILE A 201 19.63 -9.34 3.51
CA ILE A 201 19.54 -10.27 2.38
C ILE A 201 20.85 -11.05 2.38
N LYS A 202 20.83 -12.31 2.82
CA LYS A 202 22.00 -13.18 2.96
C LYS A 202 21.96 -14.30 1.93
N ILE A 203 22.99 -14.36 1.09
CA ILE A 203 23.14 -15.37 0.05
C ILE A 203 24.57 -15.89 0.10
N GLU A 204 24.71 -17.19 0.38
CA GLU A 204 26.01 -17.81 0.61
C GLU A 204 26.07 -19.18 -0.06
N SER A 205 27.08 -19.38 -0.92
CA SER A 205 27.41 -20.67 -1.53
C SER A 205 26.23 -21.35 -2.27
N VAL A 206 25.42 -20.58 -3.00
CA VAL A 206 24.28 -21.10 -3.78
C VAL A 206 24.76 -21.49 -5.18
N LYS A 207 25.03 -22.78 -5.35
CA LYS A 207 25.83 -23.37 -6.45
C LYS A 207 25.46 -22.91 -7.86
N ASN A 208 24.17 -22.83 -8.20
CA ASN A 208 23.73 -22.54 -9.56
C ASN A 208 23.26 -21.09 -9.75
N LEU A 209 23.14 -20.32 -8.68
CA LEU A 209 22.54 -18.99 -8.71
C LEU A 209 23.47 -17.98 -9.38
N ALA A 210 23.10 -17.56 -10.59
CA ALA A 210 23.85 -16.66 -11.44
C ALA A 210 23.28 -15.24 -11.46
N GLU A 211 21.97 -15.08 -11.30
CA GLU A 211 21.31 -13.78 -11.41
C GLU A 211 20.34 -13.51 -10.26
N ILE A 212 20.34 -12.28 -9.76
CA ILE A 212 19.37 -11.80 -8.78
C ILE A 212 18.79 -10.49 -9.27
N ASN A 213 17.46 -10.39 -9.20
CA ASN A 213 16.75 -9.14 -9.46
C ASN A 213 15.65 -8.94 -8.42
N PHE A 214 15.71 -7.81 -7.70
CA PHE A 214 14.64 -7.36 -6.82
C PHE A 214 14.05 -6.06 -7.37
N PRO A 215 13.01 -6.14 -8.24
CA PRO A 215 12.57 -5.01 -9.04
C PRO A 215 11.94 -3.87 -8.22
N GLU A 216 11.27 -4.20 -7.12
CA GLU A 216 10.55 -3.24 -6.28
C GLU A 216 11.21 -2.94 -4.93
N LEU A 217 12.36 -3.57 -4.62
CA LEU A 217 13.02 -3.40 -3.33
C LEU A 217 13.55 -1.97 -3.18
N ARG A 218 13.16 -1.30 -2.09
CA ARG A 218 13.51 0.10 -1.79
C ARG A 218 14.49 0.21 -0.64
N THR A 219 14.36 -0.65 0.37
CA THR A 219 15.21 -0.63 1.57
C THR A 219 15.61 -2.03 2.02
N ALA A 220 16.87 -2.18 2.42
CA ALA A 220 17.39 -3.38 3.06
C ALA A 220 18.19 -3.03 4.32
N GLY A 221 18.21 -3.91 5.32
CA GLY A 221 19.10 -3.76 6.47
C GLY A 221 20.57 -3.90 6.07
N SER A 222 20.91 -5.03 5.45
CA SER A 222 22.21 -5.29 4.82
C SER A 222 22.02 -6.13 3.54
N ILE A 223 23.00 -6.10 2.65
CA ILE A 223 23.10 -7.04 1.52
C ILE A 223 24.42 -7.78 1.66
N PHE A 224 24.37 -9.10 1.83
CA PHE A 224 25.55 -9.96 1.94
C PHE A 224 25.46 -11.06 0.90
N VAL A 225 26.39 -11.03 -0.06
CA VAL A 225 26.47 -12.00 -1.15
C VAL A 225 27.87 -12.59 -1.16
N LEU A 226 28.00 -13.87 -0.82
CA LEU A 226 29.23 -14.66 -1.01
C LEU A 226 28.89 -15.84 -1.92
N ASN A 227 29.06 -15.68 -3.24
CA ASN A 227 28.62 -16.71 -4.17
C ASN A 227 29.48 -16.78 -5.45
N LEU A 228 30.06 -17.95 -5.71
CA LEU A 228 31.04 -18.17 -6.76
C LEU A 228 30.44 -18.28 -8.17
N SER A 229 29.13 -18.46 -8.30
CA SER A 229 28.45 -18.58 -9.59
C SER A 229 27.71 -17.31 -10.02
N MET A 230 27.67 -16.29 -9.15
CA MET A 230 26.88 -15.07 -9.35
C MET A 230 27.52 -14.15 -10.39
N GLN A 231 26.75 -13.80 -11.42
CA GLN A 231 27.17 -12.96 -12.55
C GLN A 231 26.45 -11.63 -12.61
N ALA A 232 25.20 -11.54 -12.15
CA ALA A 232 24.42 -10.30 -12.19
C ALA A 232 23.61 -10.06 -10.92
N LEU A 233 23.62 -8.81 -10.45
CA LEU A 233 22.88 -8.37 -9.28
C LEU A 233 22.22 -7.02 -9.57
N SER A 234 20.90 -6.97 -9.47
CA SER A 234 20.09 -5.81 -9.86
C SER A 234 19.09 -5.42 -8.78
N PHE A 235 19.13 -4.15 -8.40
CA PHE A 235 18.19 -3.51 -7.47
C PHE A 235 17.76 -2.14 -8.02
N PRO A 236 16.87 -2.10 -9.03
CA PRO A 236 16.59 -0.88 -9.77
C PRO A 236 15.92 0.21 -8.93
N LYS A 237 15.15 -0.13 -7.88
CA LYS A 237 14.44 0.82 -7.01
C LYS A 237 15.03 1.00 -5.61
N LEU A 238 16.16 0.34 -5.33
CA LEU A 238 16.79 0.39 -4.00
C LEU A 238 17.35 1.80 -3.78
N THR A 239 16.96 2.42 -2.66
CA THR A 239 17.38 3.79 -2.31
C THR A 239 18.30 3.83 -1.09
N GLU A 240 18.14 2.90 -0.14
CA GLU A 240 18.90 2.90 1.11
C GLU A 240 19.23 1.47 1.57
N VAL A 241 20.46 1.29 2.04
CA VAL A 241 20.88 0.13 2.82
C VAL A 241 21.35 0.60 4.19
N ASN A 242 20.73 0.10 5.26
CA ASN A 242 20.91 0.67 6.60
C ASN A 242 22.33 0.47 7.14
N LYS A 243 22.96 -0.67 6.85
CA LYS A 243 24.29 -1.02 7.33
C LYS A 243 25.25 -1.19 6.16
N PHE A 244 25.45 -2.41 5.68
CA PHE A 244 26.48 -2.71 4.70
C PHE A 244 25.95 -3.42 3.47
N ILE A 245 26.63 -3.18 2.35
CA ILE A 245 26.59 -3.99 1.14
C ILE A 245 27.95 -4.66 1.06
N ASP A 246 28.00 -5.99 1.13
CA ASP A 246 29.21 -6.78 0.95
C ASP A 246 28.96 -7.86 -0.09
N VAL A 247 29.57 -7.69 -1.25
CA VAL A 247 29.37 -8.53 -2.41
C VAL A 247 30.70 -9.14 -2.81
N ASN A 248 30.87 -10.42 -2.55
CA ASN A 248 32.03 -11.22 -2.89
C ASN A 248 31.64 -12.30 -3.92
N ALA A 249 31.78 -11.98 -5.20
CA ALA A 249 31.29 -12.77 -6.31
C ALA A 249 31.93 -12.36 -7.65
N PRO A 250 32.00 -13.25 -8.66
CA PRO A 250 32.49 -12.93 -9.99
C PRO A 250 31.44 -12.16 -10.83
N ILE A 251 30.97 -11.02 -10.33
CA ILE A 251 29.91 -10.23 -10.98
C ILE A 251 30.42 -9.56 -12.25
N ALA A 252 29.68 -9.75 -13.34
CA ALA A 252 29.84 -9.02 -14.60
C ALA A 252 28.96 -7.75 -14.65
N ALA A 253 27.80 -7.75 -13.97
CA ALA A 253 26.87 -6.62 -13.95
C ALA A 253 26.29 -6.37 -12.55
N LEU A 254 26.53 -5.16 -12.01
CA LEU A 254 25.96 -4.69 -10.75
C LEU A 254 25.23 -3.37 -10.96
N SER A 255 23.91 -3.36 -10.74
CA SER A 255 23.05 -2.20 -11.00
C SER A 255 22.24 -1.81 -9.78
N MET A 256 22.50 -0.62 -9.24
CA MET A 256 21.70 -0.01 -8.17
C MET A 256 21.52 1.50 -8.47
N PRO A 257 20.82 1.86 -9.56
CA PRO A 257 20.84 3.21 -10.12
C PRO A 257 20.26 4.27 -9.18
N ASN A 258 19.35 3.87 -8.30
CA ASN A 258 18.65 4.75 -7.36
C ASN A 258 19.23 4.72 -5.94
N LEU A 259 20.31 3.96 -5.69
CA LEU A 259 20.91 3.83 -4.37
C LEU A 259 21.51 5.17 -3.96
N ARG A 260 21.07 5.71 -2.82
CA ARG A 260 21.50 7.03 -2.30
C ARG A 260 22.40 6.91 -1.09
N LYS A 261 22.19 5.90 -0.25
CA LYS A 261 22.86 5.78 1.04
C LYS A 261 23.15 4.32 1.41
N VAL A 262 24.35 4.10 1.94
CA VAL A 262 24.76 2.88 2.64
C VAL A 262 25.32 3.29 3.99
N GLY A 263 24.76 2.82 5.11
CA GLY A 263 25.09 3.38 6.43
C GLY A 263 26.55 3.19 6.87
N GLU A 264 27.13 2.03 6.60
CA GLU A 264 28.46 1.63 7.06
C GLU A 264 29.42 1.41 5.89
N LEU A 265 29.40 0.24 5.24
CA LEU A 265 30.38 -0.13 4.22
C LEU A 265 29.70 -0.60 2.93
N PHE A 266 30.18 -0.13 1.78
CA PHE A 266 29.91 -0.71 0.48
C PHE A 266 31.18 -1.38 -0.06
N SER A 267 31.19 -2.70 -0.05
CA SER A 267 32.26 -3.57 -0.54
C SER A 267 31.78 -4.41 -1.72
N VAL A 268 32.53 -4.37 -2.82
CA VAL A 268 32.39 -5.28 -3.96
C VAL A 268 33.78 -5.86 -4.23
N LEU A 269 33.91 -7.16 -4.02
CA LEU A 269 35.14 -7.92 -4.21
C LEU A 269 34.88 -9.08 -5.19
N ASN A 270 35.87 -9.37 -6.02
CA ASN A 270 35.78 -10.49 -6.94
C ASN A 270 36.66 -11.67 -6.52
N TYR A 271 36.06 -12.82 -6.21
CA TYR A 271 36.79 -14.02 -5.80
C TYR A 271 37.47 -14.78 -6.95
N SER A 272 37.44 -14.29 -8.19
CA SER A 272 37.77 -15.13 -9.35
C SER A 272 39.26 -15.50 -9.50
N GLY A 273 40.19 -14.86 -8.79
CA GLY A 273 41.64 -15.09 -8.98
C GLY A 273 42.13 -14.88 -10.42
N LYS A 274 41.25 -14.39 -11.29
CA LYS A 274 41.43 -13.94 -12.66
C LYS A 274 40.97 -12.50 -12.67
N ALA A 275 41.64 -11.63 -13.41
CA ALA A 275 41.15 -10.27 -13.60
C ALA A 275 39.73 -10.36 -14.18
N ALA A 276 38.72 -10.11 -13.37
CA ALA A 276 37.39 -9.94 -13.90
C ALA A 276 37.39 -8.59 -14.59
N ASP A 277 37.16 -8.61 -15.91
CA ASP A 277 36.77 -7.42 -16.64
C ASP A 277 35.42 -6.97 -16.08
N VAL A 278 35.42 -6.25 -14.96
CA VAL A 278 34.19 -5.70 -14.40
C VAL A 278 33.75 -4.54 -15.30
N GLN A 279 32.87 -4.83 -16.25
CA GLN A 279 32.56 -3.88 -17.31
C GLN A 279 31.42 -2.91 -16.96
N VAL A 280 30.57 -3.19 -15.95
CA VAL A 280 29.48 -2.27 -15.58
C VAL A 280 29.15 -2.32 -14.08
N MET A 281 29.72 -1.39 -13.31
CA MET A 281 29.25 -1.00 -11.97
C MET A 281 28.74 0.43 -12.03
N SER A 282 27.48 0.67 -11.71
CA SER A 282 26.87 2.00 -11.82
C SER A 282 25.98 2.33 -10.62
N PHE A 283 26.38 3.38 -9.89
CA PHE A 283 25.69 3.90 -8.69
C PHE A 283 25.52 5.43 -8.76
N PRO A 284 24.91 5.98 -9.83
CA PRO A 284 24.89 7.42 -10.12
C PRO A 284 24.20 8.26 -9.04
N SER A 285 23.35 7.64 -8.22
CA SER A 285 22.61 8.34 -7.16
C SER A 285 23.29 8.30 -5.78
N LEU A 286 24.40 7.58 -5.62
CA LEU A 286 25.02 7.34 -4.31
C LEU A 286 25.64 8.63 -3.77
N LYS A 287 25.21 9.04 -2.57
CA LYS A 287 25.64 10.27 -1.89
C LYS A 287 26.36 10.00 -0.59
N GLU A 288 25.97 8.97 0.14
CA GLU A 288 26.46 8.70 1.49
C GLU A 288 26.89 7.23 1.64
N THR A 289 28.14 7.03 2.06
CA THR A 289 28.64 5.74 2.54
C THR A 289 29.76 5.94 3.56
N GLY A 290 29.82 5.11 4.60
CA GLY A 290 30.91 5.13 5.58
C GLY A 290 32.23 4.58 5.04
N GLY A 291 32.19 3.83 3.94
CA GLY A 291 33.37 3.35 3.21
C GLY A 291 32.99 2.71 1.87
N LEU A 292 33.86 2.85 0.87
CA LEU A 292 33.68 2.24 -0.44
C LEU A 292 34.92 1.42 -0.81
N ILE A 293 34.74 0.13 -1.05
CA ILE A 293 35.78 -0.82 -1.48
C ILE A 293 35.28 -1.49 -2.76
N ILE A 294 36.04 -1.36 -3.84
CA ILE A 294 35.76 -2.00 -5.13
C ILE A 294 37.07 -2.63 -5.61
N GLY A 295 37.09 -3.95 -5.78
CA GLY A 295 38.28 -4.73 -6.10
C GLY A 295 38.03 -5.98 -6.94
#